data_AF-A0A3E0K0Q1-F1
#
_entry.id   AF-A0A3E0K0Q1-F1
#
_cell.length_a   1.000
_cell.length_b   1.000
_cell.length_c   1.000
_cell.angle_alpha   90.00
_cell.angle_beta   90.00
_cell.angle_gamma   90.00
#
_symmetry.space_group_name_H-M   'P 1'
#
loop_
_entity.id
_entity.type
_entity.pdbx_description
1 polymer ?
#
loop_
_entity_poly.entity_id
_entity_poly.type
_entity_poly.pdbx_seq_one_letter_code
_entity_poly.pdbx_strand_id
1 'polypeptide(L)'
;MEERNHLLQQIEEKKKALDELISEDQKEKREWLAYYEKEVFPYIRQYFQNVESKKVKKEYDVLILTVGSSIYPLILSIDAIRPKNVVFLCTDQYVDNVNRIAEISGLRPTQIKIANVDPVDPEPIYKKIKEISLEYKGKTMAVDFTGGTKSMSGGMAMAGGMVGADLVYISSKWNNLLRITMPGTERLELLSNPYLVFGDIEVKRVQKLWEQGEYFAASDLLDQLYEKLPEQYEYHVLSELAKAYSSWELFNMKGAYEHMEFVVNTGFPHLRRMGKTVFSEKEKEILKNQLEIIQTFTDKHEGKSIALKDLQDVRFIKNLLFIFYTLALKLKKQNRLDISSLYLYRVIEMIGQHRMATYGVATDQPDYSELRMDGETLMEKLNQLLKRLKIKQRPFKELPEQLALANTHLLLTVLDDPVAQAVHHGKLRNVSEARNYSILAHGFMNIDESKYKSLFEVAQTFLEKFLEVNQRRMEEAEHYQFIIPDYLKNA
;
A
#
# COMPACT_ATOMS: atom_id res chain seq x y z
N MET A 1 32.69 -25.10 20.22
CA MET A 1 32.73 -24.63 21.63
C MET A 1 34.16 -24.62 22.15
N GLU A 2 34.95 -25.66 21.89
CA GLU A 2 36.37 -25.75 22.29
C GLU A 2 37.24 -24.60 21.75
N GLU A 3 37.14 -24.29 20.45
CA GLU A 3 37.91 -23.20 19.83
C GLU A 3 37.59 -21.81 20.42
N ARG A 4 36.31 -21.55 20.71
CA ARG A 4 35.87 -20.33 21.40
C ARG A 4 36.48 -20.21 22.79
N ASN A 5 36.46 -21.30 23.56
CA ASN A 5 36.97 -21.31 24.93
C ASN A 5 38.50 -21.16 24.95
N HIS A 6 39.19 -21.76 23.98
CA HIS A 6 40.63 -21.60 23.81
C HIS A 6 41.03 -20.15 23.49
N LEU A 7 40.34 -19.50 22.55
CA LEU A 7 40.59 -18.09 22.22
C LEU A 7 40.31 -17.16 23.40
N LEU A 8 39.23 -17.38 24.15
CA LEU A 8 38.94 -16.59 25.36
C LEU A 8 40.01 -16.76 26.44
N GLN A 9 40.55 -17.97 26.60
CA GLN A 9 41.64 -18.23 27.54
C GLN A 9 42.92 -17.49 27.11
N GLN A 10 43.28 -17.54 25.84
CA GLN A 10 44.47 -16.81 25.33
C GLN A 10 44.31 -15.29 25.47
N ILE A 11 43.12 -14.75 25.18
CA ILE A 11 42.81 -13.34 25.40
C ILE A 11 42.99 -12.99 26.88
N GLU A 12 42.49 -13.81 27.80
CA GLU A 12 42.59 -13.56 29.24
C GLU A 12 44.03 -13.65 29.77
N GLU A 13 44.83 -14.59 29.28
CA GLU A 13 46.25 -14.71 29.63
C GLU A 13 47.04 -13.49 29.15
N LYS A 14 46.84 -13.07 27.89
CA LYS A 14 47.52 -11.89 27.32
C LYS A 14 47.06 -10.59 27.95
N LYS A 15 45.79 -10.53 28.40
CA LYS A 15 45.25 -9.40 29.17
C LYS A 15 45.93 -9.19 30.49
N LYS A 16 46.28 -10.25 31.23
CA LYS A 16 46.96 -10.08 32.52
C LYS A 16 48.27 -9.30 32.37
N ALA A 17 49.05 -9.64 31.35
CA ALA A 17 50.27 -8.90 31.02
C ALA A 17 50.00 -7.48 30.51
N LEU A 18 48.87 -7.26 29.82
CA LEU A 18 48.43 -5.93 29.40
C LEU A 18 47.96 -5.07 30.59
N ASP A 19 47.34 -5.68 31.60
CA ASP A 19 46.85 -5.01 32.80
C ASP A 19 48.01 -4.56 33.71
N GLU A 20 49.14 -5.26 33.67
CA GLU A 20 50.38 -4.84 34.37
C GLU A 20 51.00 -3.56 33.76
N LEU A 21 50.67 -3.22 32.51
CA LEU A 21 51.13 -2.02 31.80
C LEU A 21 50.17 -0.82 31.96
N ILE A 22 49.17 -0.92 32.84
CA ILE A 22 48.17 0.14 33.07
C ILE A 22 48.83 1.32 33.81
N SER A 23 48.80 2.49 33.16
CA SER A 23 49.28 3.74 33.76
C SER A 23 48.65 4.98 33.12
N GLU A 24 48.63 6.09 33.87
CA GLU A 24 48.21 7.41 33.38
C GLU A 24 49.32 8.13 32.59
N ASP A 25 50.55 7.62 32.61
CA ASP A 25 51.68 8.19 31.87
C ASP A 25 51.54 8.01 30.34
N GLN A 26 51.80 9.07 29.58
CA GLN A 26 51.66 9.07 28.11
C GLN A 26 52.62 8.10 27.41
N LYS A 27 53.81 7.87 27.96
CA LYS A 27 54.81 6.94 27.41
C LYS A 27 54.34 5.50 27.62
N GLU A 28 53.90 5.18 28.84
CA GLU A 28 53.39 3.85 29.18
C GLU A 28 52.08 3.53 28.43
N LYS A 29 51.24 4.55 28.15
CA LYS A 29 50.08 4.40 27.27
C LYS A 29 50.44 3.99 25.83
N ARG A 30 51.56 4.48 25.28
CA ARG A 30 52.03 4.05 23.95
C ARG A 30 52.53 2.61 23.97
N GLU A 31 53.25 2.23 25.01
CA GLU A 31 53.71 0.85 25.22
C GLU A 31 52.53 -0.11 25.39
N TRP A 32 51.51 0.30 26.16
CA TRP A 32 50.24 -0.41 26.28
C TRP A 32 49.57 -0.62 24.92
N LEU A 33 49.44 0.43 24.11
CA LEU A 33 48.81 0.35 22.78
C LEU A 33 49.59 -0.55 21.84
N ALA A 34 50.92 -0.47 21.84
CA ALA A 34 51.78 -1.32 21.01
C ALA A 34 51.68 -2.80 21.40
N TYR A 35 51.64 -3.10 22.71
CA TYR A 35 51.43 -4.45 23.20
C TYR A 35 50.03 -4.96 22.85
N TYR A 36 48.99 -4.14 23.06
CA TYR A 36 47.62 -4.49 22.68
C TYR A 36 47.51 -4.84 21.20
N GLU A 37 48.02 -3.98 20.32
CA GLU A 37 47.96 -4.15 18.86
C GLU A 37 48.67 -5.43 18.40
N LYS A 38 49.82 -5.74 19.01
CA LYS A 38 50.66 -6.86 18.62
C LYS A 38 50.25 -8.20 19.23
N GLU A 39 49.91 -8.20 20.53
CA GLU A 39 49.82 -9.42 21.33
C GLU A 39 48.39 -9.80 21.74
N VAL A 40 47.44 -8.85 21.68
CA VAL A 40 46.07 -9.05 22.18
C VAL A 40 45.04 -8.95 21.05
N PHE A 41 45.10 -7.89 20.24
CA PHE A 41 44.14 -7.62 19.17
C PHE A 41 44.01 -8.74 18.12
N PRO A 42 45.08 -9.45 17.70
CA PRO A 42 44.95 -10.56 16.76
C PRO A 42 44.01 -11.67 17.25
N TYR A 43 44.06 -12.00 18.55
CA TYR A 43 43.18 -13.00 19.16
C TYR A 43 41.75 -12.51 19.28
N ILE A 44 41.54 -11.23 19.61
CA ILE A 44 40.21 -10.60 19.61
C ILE A 44 39.61 -10.65 18.21
N ARG A 45 40.38 -10.26 17.19
CA ARG A 45 39.97 -10.27 15.79
C ARG A 45 39.54 -11.67 15.35
N GLN A 46 40.34 -12.69 15.67
CA GLN A 46 40.01 -14.09 15.37
C GLN A 46 38.73 -14.55 16.11
N TYR A 47 38.59 -14.21 17.39
CA TYR A 47 37.36 -14.48 18.14
C TYR A 47 36.13 -13.82 17.49
N PHE A 48 36.25 -12.55 17.10
CA PHE A 48 35.17 -11.78 16.49
C PHE A 48 34.74 -12.38 15.14
N GLN A 49 35.72 -12.79 14.32
CA GLN A 49 35.49 -13.50 13.06
C GLN A 49 34.78 -14.85 13.27
N ASN A 50 35.18 -15.61 14.29
CA ASN A 50 34.67 -16.97 14.52
C ASN A 50 33.31 -17.01 15.25
N VAL A 51 32.98 -15.95 15.99
CA VAL A 51 31.81 -15.92 16.89
C VAL A 51 30.84 -14.81 16.51
N GLU A 52 31.26 -13.55 16.58
CA GLU A 52 30.37 -12.40 16.40
C GLU A 52 29.89 -12.27 14.96
N SER A 53 30.75 -12.60 13.98
CA SER A 53 30.40 -12.54 12.54
C SER A 53 29.26 -13.49 12.17
N LYS A 54 29.02 -14.56 12.95
CA LYS A 54 27.89 -15.48 12.72
C LYS A 54 26.51 -14.83 12.96
N LYS A 55 26.47 -13.69 13.63
CA LYS A 55 25.23 -12.89 13.78
C LYS A 55 24.82 -12.25 12.45
N VAL A 56 25.75 -12.05 11.53
CA VAL A 56 25.48 -11.49 10.20
C VAL A 56 24.96 -12.59 9.30
N LYS A 57 23.69 -12.49 8.91
CA LYS A 57 22.98 -13.51 8.10
C LYS A 57 22.80 -13.15 6.63
N LYS A 58 23.28 -11.98 6.21
CA LYS A 58 23.14 -11.46 4.84
C LYS A 58 24.44 -10.80 4.38
N GLU A 59 24.63 -10.74 3.07
CA GLU A 59 25.76 -10.03 2.47
C GLU A 59 25.50 -8.53 2.35
N TYR A 60 26.55 -7.74 2.49
CA TYR A 60 26.49 -6.28 2.36
C TYR A 60 27.30 -5.79 1.15
N ASP A 61 26.67 -5.00 0.30
CA ASP A 61 27.36 -4.33 -0.79
C ASP A 61 28.16 -3.11 -0.28
N VAL A 62 27.67 -2.44 0.77
CA VAL A 62 28.29 -1.22 1.33
C VAL A 62 28.23 -1.20 2.86
N LEU A 63 29.34 -0.85 3.48
CA LEU A 63 29.43 -0.44 4.88
C LEU A 63 29.89 1.02 4.96
N ILE A 64 29.13 1.87 5.65
CA ILE A 64 29.48 3.26 5.91
C ILE A 64 29.94 3.36 7.38
N LEU A 65 31.12 3.93 7.64
CA LEU A 65 31.67 4.05 8.99
C LEU A 65 31.99 5.49 9.31
N THR A 66 31.66 5.96 10.52
CA THR A 66 32.28 7.17 11.08
C THR A 66 33.63 6.84 11.71
N VAL A 67 34.66 7.63 11.40
CA VAL A 67 36.01 7.42 11.93
C VAL A 67 36.36 8.46 12.98
N GLY A 68 36.86 8.00 14.12
CA GLY A 68 37.36 8.84 15.19
C GLY A 68 38.74 8.37 15.67
N SER A 69 39.01 8.55 16.96
CA SER A 69 40.30 8.23 17.57
C SER A 69 40.58 6.72 17.72
N SER A 70 39.54 5.89 17.88
CA SER A 70 39.67 4.44 18.04
C SER A 70 39.41 3.73 16.71
N ILE A 71 40.42 3.00 16.22
CA ILE A 71 40.35 2.28 14.94
C ILE A 71 39.92 0.82 15.07
N TYR A 72 40.21 0.19 16.21
CA TYR A 72 40.02 -1.26 16.41
C TYR A 72 38.57 -1.72 16.28
N PRO A 73 37.56 -1.02 16.83
CA PRO A 73 36.17 -1.43 16.65
C PRO A 73 35.75 -1.41 15.17
N LEU A 74 36.23 -0.43 14.41
CA LEU A 74 35.90 -0.30 12.98
C LEU A 74 36.50 -1.45 12.17
N ILE A 75 37.71 -1.91 12.53
CA ILE A 75 38.34 -3.10 11.94
C ILE A 75 37.48 -4.34 12.22
N LEU A 76 37.04 -4.54 13.47
CA LEU A 76 36.17 -5.66 13.85
C LEU A 76 34.83 -5.64 13.10
N SER A 77 34.27 -4.44 12.89
CA SER A 77 33.05 -4.25 12.11
C SER A 77 33.23 -4.65 10.64
N ILE A 78 34.30 -4.18 10.00
CA ILE A 78 34.64 -4.56 8.62
C ILE A 78 34.84 -6.07 8.50
N ASP A 79 35.56 -6.69 9.45
CA ASP A 79 35.83 -8.13 9.45
C ASP A 79 34.57 -8.99 9.62
N ALA A 80 33.59 -8.48 10.38
CA ALA A 80 32.34 -9.18 10.64
C ALA A 80 31.30 -8.99 9.53
N ILE A 81 31.16 -7.76 9.04
CA ILE A 81 30.19 -7.40 8.00
C ILE A 81 30.67 -7.86 6.61
N ARG A 82 31.99 -7.89 6.37
CA ARG A 82 32.63 -8.27 5.09
C ARG A 82 31.99 -7.60 3.87
N PRO A 83 31.91 -6.26 3.85
CA PRO A 83 31.23 -5.54 2.79
C PRO A 83 32.04 -5.57 1.48
N LYS A 84 31.36 -5.43 0.33
CA LYS A 84 32.06 -5.27 -0.96
C LYS A 84 32.79 -3.93 -1.06
N ASN A 85 32.17 -2.86 -0.55
CA ASN A 85 32.71 -1.50 -0.52
C ASN A 85 32.60 -0.89 0.88
N VAL A 86 33.53 -0.01 1.22
CA VAL A 86 33.60 0.70 2.50
C VAL A 86 33.67 2.20 2.24
N VAL A 87 32.78 2.96 2.89
CA VAL A 87 32.76 4.41 2.84
C VAL A 87 33.08 4.97 4.23
N PHE A 88 34.21 5.66 4.35
CA PHE A 88 34.63 6.30 5.59
C PHE A 88 34.15 7.76 5.62
N LEU A 89 33.43 8.12 6.68
CA LEU A 89 33.08 9.50 7.01
C LEU A 89 33.98 9.97 8.15
N CYS A 90 34.88 10.90 7.86
CA CYS A 90 35.85 11.39 8.85
C CYS A 90 36.18 12.86 8.65
N THR A 91 36.74 13.50 9.67
CA THR A 91 37.40 14.81 9.50
C THR A 91 38.80 14.60 8.93
N ASP A 92 39.42 15.65 8.38
CA ASP A 92 40.79 15.58 7.85
C ASP A 92 41.82 15.09 8.89
N GLN A 93 41.57 15.39 10.17
CA GLN A 93 42.41 14.94 11.29
C GLN A 93 42.53 13.41 11.40
N TYR A 94 41.55 12.65 10.91
CA TYR A 94 41.48 11.19 11.07
C TYR A 94 41.72 10.42 9.76
N VAL A 95 42.23 11.06 8.70
CA VAL A 95 42.54 10.38 7.44
C VAL A 95 43.63 9.30 7.61
N ASP A 96 44.65 9.56 8.44
CA ASP A 96 45.68 8.55 8.74
C ASP A 96 45.10 7.31 9.44
N ASN A 97 44.05 7.49 10.24
CA ASN A 97 43.33 6.37 10.84
C ASN A 97 42.60 5.54 9.78
N VAL A 98 42.01 6.17 8.76
CA VAL A 98 41.41 5.45 7.63
C VAL A 98 42.44 4.58 6.92
N ASN A 99 43.64 5.11 6.67
CA ASN A 99 44.72 4.38 6.02
C ASN A 99 45.14 3.14 6.84
N ARG A 100 45.30 3.29 8.17
CA ARG A 100 45.62 2.18 9.07
C ARG A 100 44.52 1.12 9.11
N ILE A 101 43.25 1.54 9.16
CA ILE A 101 42.11 0.61 9.11
C ILE A 101 42.14 -0.18 7.82
N ALA A 102 42.30 0.49 6.68
CA ALA A 102 42.35 -0.15 5.37
C ALA A 102 43.49 -1.17 5.26
N GLU A 103 44.68 -0.84 5.76
CA GLU A 103 45.83 -1.74 5.79
C GLU A 103 45.56 -2.99 6.63
N ILE A 104 45.11 -2.83 7.88
CA ILE A 104 44.89 -3.95 8.80
C ILE A 104 43.73 -4.83 8.33
N SER A 105 42.67 -4.22 7.79
CA SER A 105 41.50 -4.93 7.24
C SER A 105 41.75 -5.53 5.85
N GLY A 106 42.88 -5.23 5.19
CA GLY A 106 43.20 -5.75 3.87
C GLY A 106 42.30 -5.21 2.76
N LEU A 107 41.81 -3.98 2.89
CA LEU A 107 40.94 -3.34 1.91
C LEU A 107 41.75 -2.85 0.71
N ARG A 108 41.27 -3.16 -0.51
CA ARG A 108 41.87 -2.61 -1.74
C ARG A 108 41.44 -1.16 -1.94
N PRO A 109 42.27 -0.30 -2.55
CA PRO A 109 41.89 1.08 -2.86
C PRO A 109 40.57 1.20 -3.63
N THR A 110 40.26 0.25 -4.52
CA THR A 110 39.01 0.23 -5.29
C THR A 110 37.76 -0.03 -4.45
N GLN A 111 37.91 -0.51 -3.22
CA GLN A 111 36.80 -0.76 -2.30
C GLN A 111 36.56 0.42 -1.35
N ILE A 112 37.42 1.44 -1.36
CA ILE A 112 37.44 2.49 -0.36
C ILE A 112 36.96 3.80 -0.97
N LYS A 113 36.03 4.47 -0.27
CA LYS A 113 35.72 5.88 -0.47
C LYS A 113 35.89 6.63 0.84
N ILE A 114 36.41 7.84 0.76
CA ILE A 114 36.57 8.73 1.92
C ILE A 114 35.75 9.98 1.64
N ALA A 115 34.93 10.38 2.61
CA ALA A 115 34.17 11.62 2.55
C ALA A 115 34.40 12.44 3.82
N ASN A 116 34.78 13.70 3.62
CA ASN A 116 34.96 14.64 4.71
C ASN A 116 33.60 15.07 5.28
N VAL A 117 33.46 15.06 6.61
CA VAL A 117 32.25 15.48 7.32
C VAL A 117 32.59 16.34 8.54
N ASP A 118 31.67 17.22 8.92
CA ASP A 118 31.78 18.06 10.11
C ASP A 118 31.61 17.23 11.41
N PRO A 119 32.43 17.45 12.46
CA PRO A 119 32.35 16.69 13.70
C PRO A 119 31.23 17.13 14.67
N VAL A 120 30.63 18.30 14.45
CA VAL A 120 29.63 18.93 15.32
C VAL A 120 28.26 18.98 14.66
N ASP A 121 28.19 19.43 13.41
CA ASP A 121 26.94 19.51 12.65
C ASP A 121 26.62 18.16 11.98
N PRO A 122 25.48 17.52 12.31
CA PRO A 122 25.07 16.29 11.65
C PRO A 122 24.48 16.49 10.24
N GLU A 123 24.12 17.71 9.82
CA GLU A 123 23.52 17.96 8.49
C GLU A 123 24.40 17.48 7.31
N PRO A 124 25.73 17.73 7.29
CA PRO A 124 26.62 17.17 6.28
C PRO A 124 26.61 15.63 6.22
N ILE A 125 26.46 14.97 7.37
CA ILE A 125 26.36 13.51 7.45
C ILE A 125 25.06 13.03 6.81
N TYR A 126 23.95 13.71 7.07
CA TYR A 126 22.66 13.40 6.44
C TYR A 126 22.74 13.51 4.91
N LYS A 127 23.30 14.61 4.40
CA LYS A 127 23.49 14.82 2.97
C LYS A 127 24.37 13.73 2.36
N LYS A 128 25.47 13.39 3.03
CA LYS A 128 26.41 12.37 2.54
C LYS A 128 25.79 10.97 2.52
N ILE A 129 25.06 10.58 3.57
CA ILE A 129 24.36 9.29 3.60
C ILE A 129 23.28 9.22 2.51
N LYS A 130 22.55 10.33 2.26
CA LYS A 130 21.59 10.41 1.16
C LYS A 130 22.25 10.28 -0.22
N GLU A 131 23.40 10.91 -0.43
CA GLU A 131 24.16 10.76 -1.68
C GLU A 131 24.61 9.31 -1.89
N ILE A 132 25.16 8.68 -0.85
CA ILE A 132 25.59 7.27 -0.88
C ILE A 132 24.41 6.34 -1.13
N SER A 133 23.25 6.58 -0.49
CA SER A 133 22.07 5.73 -0.71
C SER A 133 21.51 5.82 -2.13
N LEU A 134 21.63 6.97 -2.78
CA LEU A 134 21.29 7.15 -4.19
C LEU A 134 22.31 6.46 -5.11
N GLU A 135 23.61 6.58 -4.80
CA GLU A 135 24.66 5.92 -5.57
C GLU A 135 24.53 4.39 -5.53
N TYR A 136 24.18 3.83 -4.37
CA TYR A 136 24.03 2.39 -4.16
C TYR A 136 22.55 1.97 -4.10
N LYS A 137 21.69 2.63 -4.90
CA LYS A 137 20.26 2.33 -4.93
C LYS A 137 20.00 0.84 -5.22
N GLY A 138 19.19 0.20 -4.38
CA GLY A 138 18.83 -1.22 -4.50
C GLY A 138 19.92 -2.20 -4.04
N LYS A 139 20.97 -1.71 -3.36
CA LYS A 139 22.04 -2.52 -2.77
C LYS A 139 21.86 -2.65 -1.26
N THR A 140 22.42 -3.72 -0.67
CA THR A 140 22.36 -3.92 0.78
C THR A 140 23.39 -3.04 1.49
N MET A 141 22.93 -2.28 2.50
CA MET A 141 23.74 -1.26 3.18
C MET A 141 23.69 -1.44 4.69
N ALA A 142 24.84 -1.23 5.33
CA ALA A 142 24.98 -1.07 6.77
C ALA A 142 25.67 0.25 7.10
N VAL A 143 25.30 0.85 8.23
CA VAL A 143 26.00 1.99 8.83
C VAL A 143 26.55 1.58 10.20
N ASP A 144 27.82 1.85 10.43
CA ASP A 144 28.47 1.66 11.72
C ASP A 144 28.78 3.01 12.35
N PHE A 145 28.05 3.30 13.43
CA PHE A 145 28.14 4.55 14.18
C PHE A 145 28.97 4.42 15.47
N THR A 146 29.81 3.39 15.59
CA THR A 146 30.69 3.15 16.75
C THR A 146 31.75 4.25 16.92
N GLY A 147 32.33 4.70 15.80
CA GLY A 147 33.39 5.71 15.80
C GLY A 147 32.86 7.14 15.64
N GLY A 148 33.73 8.12 15.90
CA GLY A 148 33.41 9.55 15.74
C GLY A 148 32.89 10.23 17.02
N THR A 149 32.43 11.48 16.90
CA THR A 149 31.82 12.21 18.02
C THR A 149 30.39 11.70 18.26
N LYS A 150 29.81 12.04 19.42
CA LYS A 150 28.38 11.74 19.70
C LYS A 150 27.44 12.31 18.64
N SER A 151 27.76 13.50 18.10
CA SER A 151 26.96 14.11 17.04
C SER A 151 27.06 13.29 15.75
N MET A 152 28.27 12.87 15.38
CA MET A 152 28.49 12.03 14.20
C MET A 152 27.78 10.68 14.31
N SER A 153 27.94 9.99 15.45
CA SER A 153 27.30 8.69 15.70
C SER A 153 25.77 8.80 15.67
N GLY A 154 25.21 9.81 16.36
CA GLY A 154 23.76 10.06 16.36
C GLY A 154 23.25 10.39 14.95
N GLY A 155 23.98 11.23 14.22
CA GLY A 155 23.64 11.60 12.85
C GLY A 155 23.66 10.41 11.89
N MET A 156 24.67 9.55 12.02
CA MET A 156 24.82 8.34 11.22
C MET A 156 23.70 7.32 11.50
N ALA A 157 23.36 7.08 12.77
CA ALA A 157 22.27 6.17 13.13
C ALA A 157 20.91 6.67 12.59
N MET A 158 20.63 7.97 12.74
CA MET A 158 19.36 8.55 12.25
C MET A 158 19.25 8.50 10.72
N ALA A 159 20.24 9.03 10.00
CA ALA A 159 20.18 9.04 8.54
C ALA A 159 20.31 7.64 7.93
N GLY A 160 21.12 6.76 8.51
CA GLY A 160 21.19 5.36 8.11
C GLY A 160 19.85 4.65 8.24
N GLY A 161 19.16 4.84 9.37
CA GLY A 161 17.80 4.32 9.56
C GLY A 161 16.81 4.87 8.53
N MET A 162 16.85 6.18 8.26
CA MET A 162 15.96 6.80 7.26
C MET A 162 16.15 6.26 5.84
N VAL A 163 17.38 5.88 5.46
CA VAL A 163 17.65 5.30 4.13
C VAL A 163 17.51 3.78 4.07
N GLY A 164 17.06 3.16 5.17
CA GLY A 164 16.85 1.72 5.25
C GLY A 164 18.13 0.89 5.39
N ALA A 165 19.24 1.49 5.81
CA ALA A 165 20.46 0.76 6.14
C ALA A 165 20.34 0.04 7.48
N ASP A 166 21.00 -1.12 7.62
CA ASP A 166 21.11 -1.80 8.89
C ASP A 166 22.05 -1.02 9.83
N LEU A 167 21.65 -0.92 11.09
CA LEU A 167 22.37 -0.17 12.10
C LEU A 167 23.34 -1.10 12.85
N VAL A 168 24.63 -0.82 12.76
CA VAL A 168 25.71 -1.61 13.35
C VAL A 168 26.40 -0.81 14.45
N TYR A 169 26.69 -1.47 15.57
CA TYR A 169 27.47 -0.90 16.66
C TYR A 169 28.33 -1.98 17.31
N ILE A 170 29.58 -1.64 17.62
CA ILE A 170 30.48 -2.51 18.38
C ILE A 170 30.44 -2.09 19.83
N SER A 171 29.68 -2.83 20.64
CA SER A 171 29.59 -2.57 22.08
C SER A 171 30.80 -3.14 22.80
N SER A 172 31.28 -2.46 23.86
CA SER A 172 32.38 -2.94 24.70
C SER A 172 32.21 -2.41 26.12
N LYS A 173 32.70 -3.14 27.13
CA LYS A 173 32.77 -2.61 28.49
C LYS A 173 33.78 -1.47 28.55
N TRP A 174 33.44 -0.38 29.22
CA TRP A 174 34.29 0.79 29.38
C TRP A 174 35.04 0.74 30.71
N ASN A 175 36.34 1.02 30.68
CA ASN A 175 37.15 1.18 31.88
C ASN A 175 37.34 2.68 32.17
N ASN A 176 36.73 3.15 33.27
CA ASN A 176 36.77 4.56 33.67
C ASN A 176 38.16 5.05 34.10
N LEU A 177 38.96 4.18 34.73
CA LEU A 177 40.31 4.52 35.21
C LEU A 177 41.22 4.82 34.02
N LEU A 178 41.17 3.96 33.02
CA LEU A 178 42.05 4.01 31.85
C LEU A 178 41.52 4.86 30.70
N ARG A 179 40.21 5.18 30.73
CA ARG A 179 39.48 5.78 29.61
C ARG A 179 39.67 5.01 28.29
N ILE A 180 39.59 3.68 28.36
CA ILE A 180 39.66 2.78 27.22
C ILE A 180 38.55 1.72 27.28
N THR A 181 38.24 1.13 26.12
CA THR A 181 37.41 -0.07 26.02
C THR A 181 38.17 -1.29 26.53
N MET A 182 37.55 -2.11 27.36
CA MET A 182 38.14 -3.35 27.86
C MET A 182 38.30 -4.35 26.71
N PRO A 183 39.55 -4.77 26.39
CA PRO A 183 39.83 -5.79 25.39
C PRO A 183 38.97 -7.05 25.59
N GLY A 184 38.62 -7.76 24.52
CA GLY A 184 37.89 -9.03 24.58
C GLY A 184 36.44 -8.95 25.06
N THR A 185 35.93 -7.75 25.33
CA THR A 185 34.52 -7.52 25.71
C THR A 185 33.68 -7.00 24.56
N GLU A 186 34.29 -6.81 23.40
CA GLU A 186 33.66 -6.35 22.18
C GLU A 186 32.55 -7.31 21.74
N ARG A 187 31.43 -6.77 21.26
CA ARG A 187 30.29 -7.51 20.70
C ARG A 187 29.76 -6.78 19.49
N LEU A 188 29.35 -7.54 18.47
CA LEU A 188 28.60 -7.00 17.35
C LEU A 188 27.13 -6.84 17.75
N GLU A 189 26.63 -5.61 17.73
CA GLU A 189 25.22 -5.28 17.89
C GLU A 189 24.63 -4.89 16.53
N LEU A 190 23.59 -5.62 16.11
CA LEU A 190 22.75 -5.27 14.97
C LEU A 190 21.46 -4.68 15.54
N LEU A 191 21.29 -3.37 15.43
CA LEU A 191 20.13 -2.69 16.00
C LEU A 191 18.98 -2.66 14.99
N SER A 192 17.77 -2.91 15.50
CA SER A 192 16.55 -2.72 14.71
C SER A 192 16.39 -1.25 14.34
N ASN A 193 16.11 -0.98 13.07
CA ASN A 193 15.84 0.37 12.61
C ASN A 193 14.55 0.90 13.29
N PRO A 194 14.61 2.02 14.03
CA PRO A 194 13.45 2.56 14.71
C PRO A 194 12.29 2.84 13.75
N TYR A 195 12.52 3.21 12.48
CA TYR A 195 11.44 3.41 11.51
C TYR A 195 10.70 2.11 11.15
N LEU A 196 11.37 0.96 11.23
CA LEU A 196 10.71 -0.35 11.11
C LEU A 196 9.96 -0.72 12.38
N VAL A 197 10.48 -0.32 13.54
CA VAL A 197 9.84 -0.56 14.84
C VAL A 197 8.61 0.35 15.04
N PHE A 198 8.66 1.59 14.56
CA PHE A 198 7.59 2.58 14.57
C PHE A 198 6.68 2.43 13.33
N GLY A 199 6.21 1.20 13.07
CA GLY A 199 5.26 0.91 11.98
C GLY A 199 4.07 1.88 11.91
N ASP A 200 3.72 2.51 13.03
CA ASP A 200 2.73 3.59 13.18
C ASP A 200 2.81 4.71 12.12
N ILE A 201 4.01 5.14 11.69
CA ILE A 201 4.14 6.18 10.67
C ILE A 201 3.63 5.68 9.32
N GLU A 202 4.00 4.46 8.94
CA GLU A 202 3.58 3.86 7.68
C GLU A 202 2.11 3.42 7.75
N VAL A 203 1.62 2.96 8.91
CA VAL A 203 0.19 2.66 9.11
C VAL A 203 -0.65 3.93 8.95
N LYS A 204 -0.21 5.09 9.45
CA LYS A 204 -0.88 6.39 9.18
C LYS A 204 -0.90 6.75 7.70
N ARG A 205 0.16 6.41 6.97
CA ARG A 205 0.19 6.58 5.51
C ARG A 205 -0.80 5.64 4.82
N VAL A 206 -0.89 4.39 5.26
CA VAL A 206 -1.92 3.43 4.81
C VAL A 206 -3.32 3.97 5.08
N GLN A 207 -3.59 4.47 6.30
CA GLN A 207 -4.87 5.08 6.64
C GLN A 207 -5.24 6.21 5.68
N LYS A 208 -4.30 7.14 5.42
CA LYS A 208 -4.54 8.25 4.49
C LYS A 208 -4.84 7.78 3.06
N LEU A 209 -4.11 6.78 2.56
CA LEU A 209 -4.37 6.18 1.26
C LEU A 209 -5.77 5.52 1.23
N TRP A 210 -6.15 4.83 2.31
CA TRP A 210 -7.44 4.18 2.45
C TRP A 210 -8.61 5.18 2.47
N GLU A 211 -8.48 6.27 3.23
CA GLU A 211 -9.44 7.38 3.27
C GLU A 211 -9.59 8.07 1.92
N GLN A 212 -8.50 8.17 1.17
CA GLN A 212 -8.49 8.68 -0.21
C GLN A 212 -9.05 7.67 -1.21
N GLY A 213 -9.25 6.41 -0.80
CA GLY A 213 -9.74 5.34 -1.66
C GLY A 213 -8.70 4.77 -2.61
N GLU A 214 -7.41 5.00 -2.36
CA GLU A 214 -6.26 4.52 -3.14
C GLU A 214 -5.84 3.13 -2.68
N TYR A 215 -6.72 2.14 -2.81
CA TYR A 215 -6.53 0.81 -2.22
C TYR A 215 -5.37 0.02 -2.83
N PHE A 216 -5.10 0.19 -4.13
CA PHE A 216 -3.93 -0.43 -4.75
C PHE A 216 -2.63 0.01 -4.06
N ALA A 217 -2.44 1.33 -3.89
CA ALA A 217 -1.27 1.87 -3.22
C ALA A 217 -1.21 1.49 -1.73
N ALA A 218 -2.38 1.43 -1.06
CA ALA A 218 -2.45 0.96 0.32
C ALA A 218 -2.01 -0.51 0.44
N SER A 219 -2.44 -1.38 -0.49
CA SER A 219 -2.04 -2.79 -0.50
C SER A 219 -0.54 -2.99 -0.74
N ASP A 220 0.06 -2.26 -1.69
CA ASP A 220 1.51 -2.32 -1.97
C ASP A 220 2.33 -1.91 -0.74
N LEU A 221 1.93 -0.85 -0.04
CA LEU A 221 2.59 -0.43 1.19
C LEU A 221 2.44 -1.47 2.31
N LEU A 222 1.25 -2.06 2.47
CA LEU A 222 1.00 -3.09 3.47
C LEU A 222 1.77 -4.38 3.19
N ASP A 223 1.90 -4.78 1.91
CA ASP A 223 2.73 -5.92 1.52
C ASP A 223 4.21 -5.67 1.86
N GLN A 224 4.74 -4.48 1.55
CA GLN A 224 6.12 -4.11 1.92
C GLN A 224 6.34 -4.06 3.43
N LEU A 225 5.34 -3.63 4.20
CA LEU A 225 5.40 -3.67 5.67
C LEU A 225 5.41 -5.10 6.19
N TYR A 226 4.55 -5.96 5.63
CA TYR A 226 4.48 -7.37 6.03
C TYR A 226 5.74 -8.16 5.67
N GLU A 227 6.38 -7.87 4.53
CA GLU A 227 7.68 -8.44 4.17
C GLU A 227 8.77 -8.11 5.18
N LYS A 228 8.74 -6.89 5.73
CA LYS A 228 9.72 -6.42 6.72
C LYS A 228 9.39 -6.86 8.14
N LEU A 229 8.10 -7.02 8.46
CA LEU A 229 7.57 -7.37 9.78
C LEU A 229 6.59 -8.55 9.69
N PRO A 230 7.05 -9.78 9.36
CA PRO A 230 6.17 -10.93 9.15
C PRO A 230 5.35 -11.35 10.38
N GLU A 231 5.77 -10.94 11.58
CA GLU A 231 5.03 -11.15 12.82
C GLU A 231 3.77 -10.28 12.94
N GLN A 232 3.67 -9.19 12.18
CA GLN A 232 2.50 -8.30 12.14
C GLN A 232 1.52 -8.77 11.06
N TYR A 233 0.93 -9.95 11.29
CA TYR A 233 0.02 -10.61 10.35
C TYR A 233 -1.22 -9.76 9.99
N GLU A 234 -1.61 -8.81 10.84
CA GLU A 234 -2.64 -7.82 10.51
C GLU A 234 -2.36 -7.05 9.21
N TYR A 235 -1.10 -6.76 8.89
CA TYR A 235 -0.75 -6.05 7.65
C TYR A 235 -1.07 -6.87 6.41
N HIS A 236 -0.82 -8.18 6.46
CA HIS A 236 -1.20 -9.07 5.37
C HIS A 236 -2.72 -9.11 5.17
N VAL A 237 -3.51 -9.26 6.25
CA VAL A 237 -4.97 -9.31 6.14
C VAL A 237 -5.55 -7.97 5.65
N LEU A 238 -5.00 -6.85 6.10
CA LEU A 238 -5.39 -5.52 5.62
C LEU A 238 -5.01 -5.32 4.14
N SER A 239 -3.85 -5.85 3.72
CA SER A 239 -3.41 -5.83 2.32
C SER A 239 -4.39 -6.58 1.43
N GLU A 240 -4.78 -7.78 1.81
CA GLU A 240 -5.75 -8.59 1.08
C GLU A 240 -7.11 -7.90 0.99
N LEU A 241 -7.57 -7.24 2.06
CA LEU A 241 -8.79 -6.43 1.99
C LEU A 241 -8.66 -5.24 1.02
N ALA A 242 -7.52 -4.55 1.02
CA ALA A 242 -7.25 -3.47 0.07
C ALA A 242 -7.21 -3.99 -1.38
N LYS A 243 -6.63 -5.17 -1.64
CA LYS A 243 -6.65 -5.83 -2.95
C LYS A 243 -8.06 -6.22 -3.38
N ALA A 244 -8.89 -6.70 -2.45
CA ALA A 244 -10.29 -7.00 -2.71
C ALA A 244 -11.05 -5.74 -3.16
N TYR A 245 -10.91 -4.62 -2.45
CA TYR A 245 -11.53 -3.36 -2.83
C TYR A 245 -10.97 -2.79 -4.14
N SER A 246 -9.64 -2.84 -4.35
CA SER A 246 -9.05 -2.42 -5.63
C SER A 246 -9.59 -3.23 -6.80
N SER A 247 -9.75 -4.55 -6.64
CA SER A 247 -10.30 -5.43 -7.68
C SER A 247 -11.79 -5.16 -7.92
N TRP A 248 -12.54 -4.88 -6.85
CA TRP A 248 -13.96 -4.50 -6.93
C TRP A 248 -14.14 -3.24 -7.78
N GLU A 249 -13.33 -2.19 -7.56
CA GLU A 249 -13.44 -0.93 -8.32
C GLU A 249 -13.12 -1.09 -9.81
N LEU A 250 -12.31 -2.08 -10.15
CA LEU A 250 -11.97 -2.44 -11.53
C LEU A 250 -12.96 -3.43 -12.14
N PHE A 251 -14.04 -3.78 -11.42
CA PHE A 251 -15.02 -4.80 -11.77
C PHE A 251 -14.40 -6.19 -12.01
N ASN A 252 -13.19 -6.44 -11.49
CA ASN A 252 -12.59 -7.77 -11.44
C ASN A 252 -13.22 -8.54 -10.26
N MET A 253 -14.47 -8.99 -10.44
CA MET A 253 -15.23 -9.65 -9.37
C MET A 253 -14.61 -10.97 -8.93
N LYS A 254 -13.93 -11.68 -9.83
CA LYS A 254 -13.19 -12.89 -9.49
C LYS A 254 -12.02 -12.58 -8.54
N GLY A 255 -11.17 -11.62 -8.88
CA GLY A 255 -10.08 -11.18 -7.99
C GLY A 255 -10.59 -10.60 -6.67
N ALA A 256 -11.68 -9.82 -6.72
CA ALA A 256 -12.31 -9.29 -5.51
C ALA A 256 -12.80 -10.42 -4.59
N TYR A 257 -13.38 -11.49 -5.16
CA TYR A 257 -13.83 -12.66 -4.41
C TYR A 257 -12.66 -13.38 -3.76
N GLU A 258 -11.61 -13.72 -4.52
CA GLU A 258 -10.45 -14.47 -4.03
C GLU A 258 -9.83 -13.78 -2.79
N HIS A 259 -9.59 -12.47 -2.88
CA HIS A 259 -9.03 -11.70 -1.77
C HIS A 259 -10.01 -11.52 -0.60
N MET A 260 -11.29 -11.25 -0.85
CA MET A 260 -12.30 -11.10 0.21
C MET A 260 -12.55 -12.42 0.95
N GLU A 261 -12.59 -13.53 0.21
CA GLU A 261 -12.74 -14.88 0.76
C GLU A 261 -11.57 -15.20 1.70
N PHE A 262 -10.34 -14.88 1.30
CA PHE A 262 -9.18 -15.00 2.18
C PHE A 262 -9.37 -14.21 3.47
N VAL A 263 -9.73 -12.93 3.40
CA VAL A 263 -9.92 -12.06 4.57
C VAL A 263 -10.94 -12.67 5.55
N VAL A 264 -12.10 -13.09 5.04
CA VAL A 264 -13.21 -13.59 5.86
C VAL A 264 -12.94 -14.99 6.41
N ASN A 265 -12.49 -15.93 5.56
CA ASN A 265 -12.41 -17.34 5.90
C ASN A 265 -11.05 -17.75 6.49
N THR A 266 -9.97 -17.04 6.15
CA THR A 266 -8.61 -17.34 6.63
C THR A 266 -8.07 -16.25 7.56
N GLY A 267 -8.22 -14.98 7.16
CA GLY A 267 -7.72 -13.82 7.90
C GLY A 267 -8.34 -13.68 9.28
N PHE A 268 -9.68 -13.59 9.38
CA PHE A 268 -10.35 -13.40 10.67
C PHE A 268 -10.06 -14.53 11.68
N PRO A 269 -10.15 -15.84 11.35
CA PRO A 269 -9.83 -16.88 12.30
C PRO A 269 -8.37 -16.87 12.76
N HIS A 270 -7.44 -16.50 11.87
CA HIS A 270 -6.02 -16.39 12.22
C HIS A 270 -5.77 -15.23 13.20
N LEU A 271 -6.27 -14.03 12.89
CA LEU A 271 -6.17 -12.86 13.77
C LEU A 271 -6.77 -13.12 15.15
N ARG A 272 -7.92 -13.81 15.19
CA ARG A 272 -8.55 -14.21 16.46
C ARG A 272 -7.67 -15.14 17.28
N ARG A 273 -7.01 -16.13 16.67
CA ARG A 273 -6.08 -17.04 17.36
C ARG A 273 -4.86 -16.31 17.91
N MET A 274 -4.41 -15.26 17.24
CA MET A 274 -3.33 -14.39 17.71
C MET A 274 -3.78 -13.36 18.76
N GLY A 275 -5.07 -13.29 19.09
CA GLY A 275 -5.61 -12.28 20.02
C GLY A 275 -5.57 -10.85 19.47
N LYS A 276 -5.50 -10.67 18.15
CA LYS A 276 -5.45 -9.36 17.49
C LYS A 276 -6.86 -8.87 17.15
N THR A 277 -7.17 -7.63 17.51
CA THR A 277 -8.46 -6.98 17.20
C THR A 277 -8.26 -5.96 16.09
N VAL A 278 -8.41 -6.41 14.84
CA VAL A 278 -8.25 -5.54 13.65
C VAL A 278 -9.57 -4.94 13.17
N PHE A 279 -10.64 -5.72 13.28
CA PHE A 279 -11.99 -5.39 12.82
C PHE A 279 -12.98 -5.54 13.97
N SER A 280 -13.95 -4.62 14.09
CA SER A 280 -15.11 -4.83 14.98
C SER A 280 -16.06 -5.88 14.44
N GLU A 281 -16.97 -6.39 15.29
CA GLU A 281 -17.96 -7.39 14.87
C GLU A 281 -18.89 -6.85 13.77
N LYS A 282 -19.26 -5.56 13.83
CA LYS A 282 -20.04 -4.90 12.77
C LYS A 282 -19.28 -4.90 11.44
N GLU A 283 -17.99 -4.61 11.46
CA GLU A 283 -17.15 -4.62 10.25
C GLU A 283 -17.04 -6.03 9.66
N LYS A 284 -16.87 -7.06 10.50
CA LYS A 284 -16.84 -8.46 10.04
C LYS A 284 -18.16 -8.88 9.39
N GLU A 285 -19.30 -8.43 9.93
CA GLU A 285 -20.62 -8.69 9.34
C GLU A 285 -20.75 -8.01 7.96
N ILE A 286 -20.33 -6.74 7.84
CA ILE A 286 -20.30 -6.04 6.56
C ILE A 286 -19.43 -6.79 5.54
N LEU A 287 -18.22 -7.21 5.93
CA LEU A 287 -17.29 -7.92 5.03
C LEU A 287 -17.82 -9.30 4.59
N LYS A 288 -18.55 -10.01 5.47
CA LYS A 288 -19.24 -11.26 5.09
C LYS A 288 -20.37 -11.00 4.09
N ASN A 289 -21.19 -9.98 4.31
CA ASN A 289 -22.24 -9.60 3.36
C ASN A 289 -21.63 -9.18 2.01
N GLN A 290 -20.50 -8.47 2.04
CA GLN A 290 -19.75 -8.10 0.83
C GLN A 290 -19.23 -9.31 0.08
N LEU A 291 -18.70 -10.32 0.77
CA LEU A 291 -18.29 -11.58 0.15
C LEU A 291 -19.47 -12.27 -0.57
N GLU A 292 -20.64 -12.37 0.08
CA GLU A 292 -21.85 -12.94 -0.54
C GLU A 292 -22.31 -12.14 -1.76
N ILE A 293 -22.21 -10.81 -1.72
CA ILE A 293 -22.53 -9.94 -2.87
C ILE A 293 -21.58 -10.24 -4.02
N ILE A 294 -20.27 -10.26 -3.80
CA ILE A 294 -19.28 -10.51 -4.87
C ILE A 294 -19.50 -11.90 -5.47
N GLN A 295 -19.80 -12.91 -4.64
CA GLN A 295 -20.04 -14.28 -5.09
C GLN A 295 -21.18 -14.37 -6.12
N THR A 296 -22.17 -13.46 -6.09
CA THR A 296 -23.24 -13.45 -7.11
C THR A 296 -22.75 -13.17 -8.54
N PHE A 297 -21.51 -12.69 -8.69
CA PHE A 297 -20.89 -12.33 -9.96
C PHE A 297 -19.78 -13.30 -10.39
N THR A 298 -19.31 -14.24 -9.55
CA THR A 298 -18.18 -15.12 -9.89
C THR A 298 -18.54 -16.20 -10.91
N ASP A 299 -19.81 -16.62 -10.93
CA ASP A 299 -20.31 -17.68 -11.81
C ASP A 299 -21.00 -17.14 -13.07
N LYS A 300 -21.08 -15.81 -13.23
CA LYS A 300 -21.85 -15.16 -14.30
C LYS A 300 -21.01 -14.16 -15.08
N HIS A 301 -21.07 -14.29 -16.40
CA HIS A 301 -20.75 -13.29 -17.43
C HIS A 301 -19.28 -13.10 -17.87
N GLU A 302 -18.83 -13.99 -18.76
CA GLU A 302 -17.93 -13.62 -19.86
C GLU A 302 -18.74 -13.60 -21.17
N GLY A 303 -19.23 -12.43 -21.58
CA GLY A 303 -20.07 -12.30 -22.78
C GLY A 303 -20.37 -10.86 -23.19
N LYS A 304 -20.81 -10.65 -24.45
CA LYS A 304 -21.10 -9.31 -25.00
C LYS A 304 -22.38 -8.67 -24.44
N SER A 305 -23.31 -9.45 -23.91
CA SER A 305 -24.55 -8.97 -23.30
C SER A 305 -24.96 -9.83 -22.10
N ILE A 306 -25.73 -9.22 -21.19
CA ILE A 306 -26.33 -9.91 -20.05
C ILE A 306 -27.54 -10.68 -20.58
N ALA A 307 -27.64 -11.97 -20.25
CA ALA A 307 -28.78 -12.77 -20.69
C ALA A 307 -30.09 -12.20 -20.13
N LEU A 308 -31.18 -12.30 -20.91
CA LEU A 308 -32.49 -11.78 -20.54
C LEU A 308 -32.95 -12.28 -19.15
N LYS A 309 -32.69 -13.56 -18.83
CA LYS A 309 -33.01 -14.16 -17.53
C LYS A 309 -32.27 -13.50 -16.36
N ASP A 310 -31.03 -13.08 -16.56
CA ASP A 310 -30.27 -12.36 -15.54
C ASP A 310 -30.72 -10.90 -15.42
N LEU A 311 -31.12 -10.26 -16.53
CA LEU A 311 -31.77 -8.95 -16.49
C LEU A 311 -33.12 -8.98 -15.77
N GLN A 312 -33.82 -10.12 -15.75
CA GLN A 312 -35.07 -10.31 -14.99
C GLN A 312 -34.82 -10.57 -13.50
N ASP A 313 -33.61 -11.01 -13.11
CA ASP A 313 -33.26 -11.28 -11.73
C ASP A 313 -33.07 -9.97 -10.94
N VAL A 314 -34.12 -9.60 -10.19
CA VAL A 314 -34.15 -8.41 -9.33
C VAL A 314 -32.99 -8.41 -8.33
N ARG A 315 -32.57 -9.56 -7.79
CA ARG A 315 -31.48 -9.62 -6.80
C ARG A 315 -30.15 -9.27 -7.48
N PHE A 316 -29.88 -9.88 -8.62
CA PHE A 316 -28.68 -9.61 -9.41
C PHE A 316 -28.60 -8.13 -9.84
N ILE A 317 -29.68 -7.60 -10.41
CA ILE A 317 -29.74 -6.20 -10.84
C ILE A 317 -29.58 -5.24 -9.67
N LYS A 318 -30.26 -5.48 -8.54
CA LYS A 318 -30.12 -4.64 -7.34
C LYS A 318 -28.65 -4.58 -6.89
N ASN A 319 -27.96 -5.72 -6.83
CA ASN A 319 -26.55 -5.75 -6.44
C ASN A 319 -25.70 -4.89 -7.38
N LEU A 320 -25.91 -5.01 -8.69
CA LEU A 320 -25.17 -4.25 -9.70
C LEU A 320 -25.47 -2.75 -9.62
N LEU A 321 -26.73 -2.36 -9.42
CA LEU A 321 -27.15 -0.97 -9.22
C LEU A 321 -26.49 -0.35 -8.00
N PHE A 322 -26.47 -1.06 -6.86
CA PHE A 322 -25.82 -0.56 -5.66
C PHE A 322 -24.31 -0.45 -5.80
N ILE A 323 -23.64 -1.37 -6.51
CA ILE A 323 -22.21 -1.24 -6.84
C ILE A 323 -21.96 0.06 -7.61
N PHE A 324 -22.68 0.30 -8.71
CA PHE A 324 -22.49 1.53 -9.50
C PHE A 324 -22.82 2.77 -8.67
N TYR A 325 -23.90 2.74 -7.90
CA TYR A 325 -24.34 3.87 -7.10
C TYR A 325 -23.35 4.23 -5.98
N THR A 326 -22.83 3.25 -5.22
CA THR A 326 -21.87 3.53 -4.15
C THR A 326 -20.50 3.96 -4.69
N LEU A 327 -20.06 3.39 -5.83
CA LEU A 327 -18.85 3.86 -6.52
C LEU A 327 -19.02 5.30 -7.03
N ALA A 328 -20.19 5.67 -7.56
CA ALA A 328 -20.48 7.04 -7.95
C ALA A 328 -20.36 8.00 -6.77
N LEU A 329 -20.96 7.64 -5.62
CA LEU A 329 -20.87 8.43 -4.39
C LEU A 329 -19.43 8.57 -3.87
N LYS A 330 -18.63 7.50 -3.94
CA LYS A 330 -17.21 7.53 -3.58
C LYS A 330 -16.44 8.52 -4.48
N LEU A 331 -16.57 8.39 -5.80
CA LEU A 331 -15.89 9.27 -6.76
C LEU A 331 -16.32 10.73 -6.63
N LYS A 332 -17.57 10.98 -6.27
CA LYS A 332 -18.06 12.33 -5.96
C LYS A 332 -17.33 12.93 -4.77
N LYS A 333 -17.10 12.18 -3.69
CA LYS A 333 -16.31 12.64 -2.54
C LYS A 333 -14.86 12.98 -2.92
N GLN A 334 -14.33 12.33 -3.96
CA GLN A 334 -13.01 12.61 -4.55
C GLN A 334 -13.02 13.72 -5.62
N ASN A 335 -14.16 14.40 -5.84
CA ASN A 335 -14.35 15.41 -6.87
C ASN A 335 -14.12 14.92 -8.32
N ARG A 336 -14.28 13.61 -8.58
CA ARG A 336 -14.16 13.00 -9.92
C ARG A 336 -15.53 12.93 -10.60
N LEU A 337 -16.08 14.11 -10.95
CA LEU A 337 -17.48 14.25 -11.39
C LEU A 337 -17.79 13.53 -12.70
N ASP A 338 -16.90 13.57 -13.70
CA ASP A 338 -17.14 12.93 -14.99
C ASP A 338 -17.29 11.41 -14.86
N ILE A 339 -16.39 10.75 -14.13
CA ILE A 339 -16.43 9.30 -13.92
C ILE A 339 -17.61 8.91 -13.02
N SER A 340 -17.85 9.68 -11.95
CA SER A 340 -19.01 9.47 -11.09
C SER A 340 -20.33 9.54 -11.90
N SER A 341 -20.42 10.50 -12.83
CA SER A 341 -21.57 10.63 -13.73
C SER A 341 -21.76 9.40 -14.61
N LEU A 342 -20.71 8.79 -15.15
CA LEU A 342 -20.82 7.56 -15.95
C LEU A 342 -21.49 6.43 -15.17
N TYR A 343 -21.15 6.23 -13.90
CA TYR A 343 -21.80 5.23 -13.07
C TYR A 343 -23.26 5.56 -12.78
N LEU A 344 -23.60 6.84 -12.56
CA LEU A 344 -25.00 7.25 -12.41
C LEU A 344 -25.81 7.04 -13.70
N TYR A 345 -25.23 7.28 -14.87
CA TYR A 345 -25.86 6.90 -16.15
C TYR A 345 -26.07 5.40 -16.23
N ARG A 346 -25.07 4.60 -15.81
CA ARG A 346 -25.18 3.15 -15.82
C ARG A 346 -26.29 2.64 -14.91
N VAL A 347 -26.52 3.28 -13.76
CA VAL A 347 -27.68 3.03 -12.89
C VAL A 347 -28.99 3.23 -13.66
N ILE A 348 -29.16 4.38 -14.33
CA ILE A 348 -30.39 4.70 -15.07
C ILE A 348 -30.61 3.69 -16.22
N GLU A 349 -29.57 3.43 -17.01
CA GLU A 349 -29.64 2.46 -18.11
C GLU A 349 -30.00 1.07 -17.61
N MET A 350 -29.31 0.58 -16.58
CA MET A 350 -29.52 -0.76 -16.04
C MET A 350 -30.93 -0.93 -15.47
N ILE A 351 -31.49 0.11 -14.84
CA ILE A 351 -32.90 0.11 -14.42
C ILE A 351 -33.80 -0.05 -15.66
N GLY A 352 -33.60 0.74 -16.71
CA GLY A 352 -34.38 0.63 -17.95
C GLY A 352 -34.28 -0.75 -18.61
N GLN A 353 -33.08 -1.33 -18.65
CA GLN A 353 -32.83 -2.68 -19.17
C GLN A 353 -33.59 -3.75 -18.37
N HIS A 354 -33.50 -3.70 -17.04
CA HIS A 354 -34.26 -4.59 -16.17
C HIS A 354 -35.76 -4.42 -16.36
N ARG A 355 -36.27 -3.18 -16.38
CA ARG A 355 -37.71 -2.93 -16.57
C ARG A 355 -38.21 -3.53 -17.88
N MET A 356 -37.54 -3.27 -19.00
CA MET A 356 -37.91 -3.91 -20.29
C MET A 356 -37.83 -5.43 -20.23
N ALA A 357 -36.82 -5.98 -19.56
CA ALA A 357 -36.68 -7.42 -19.40
C ALA A 357 -37.85 -8.05 -18.61
N THR A 358 -38.45 -7.33 -17.65
CA THR A 358 -39.67 -7.80 -16.96
C THR A 358 -40.90 -7.88 -17.86
N TYR A 359 -40.87 -7.20 -19.02
CA TYR A 359 -41.86 -7.34 -20.10
C TYR A 359 -41.43 -8.36 -21.18
N GLY A 360 -40.35 -9.12 -20.96
CA GLY A 360 -39.84 -10.12 -21.90
C GLY A 360 -38.92 -9.58 -23.00
N VAL A 361 -38.58 -8.28 -22.98
CA VAL A 361 -37.85 -7.63 -24.08
C VAL A 361 -36.42 -7.30 -23.68
N ALA A 362 -35.44 -7.82 -24.43
CA ALA A 362 -34.04 -7.42 -24.31
C ALA A 362 -33.80 -6.08 -25.03
N THR A 363 -32.92 -5.22 -24.51
CA THR A 363 -32.73 -3.87 -25.10
C THR A 363 -31.73 -3.82 -26.27
N ASP A 364 -30.85 -4.81 -26.36
CA ASP A 364 -29.84 -4.95 -27.41
C ASP A 364 -30.37 -5.63 -28.68
N GLN A 365 -31.32 -6.56 -28.52
CA GLN A 365 -32.06 -7.22 -29.59
C GLN A 365 -33.53 -7.39 -29.15
N PRO A 366 -34.35 -6.34 -29.25
CA PRO A 366 -35.71 -6.37 -28.75
C PRO A 366 -36.60 -7.26 -29.60
N ASP A 367 -37.21 -8.24 -28.94
CA ASP A 367 -38.37 -8.96 -29.48
C ASP A 367 -39.64 -8.36 -28.89
N TYR A 368 -40.41 -7.66 -29.74
CA TYR A 368 -41.63 -6.99 -29.33
C TYR A 368 -42.86 -7.91 -29.30
N SER A 369 -42.78 -9.14 -29.82
CA SER A 369 -43.95 -10.05 -29.84
C SER A 369 -44.38 -10.52 -28.45
N GLU A 370 -43.47 -10.44 -27.47
CA GLU A 370 -43.75 -10.77 -26.07
C GLU A 370 -44.58 -9.69 -25.35
N LEU A 371 -44.74 -8.50 -25.95
CA LEU A 371 -45.56 -7.44 -25.37
C LEU A 371 -47.05 -7.73 -25.53
N ARG A 372 -47.84 -7.32 -24.53
CA ARG A 372 -49.33 -7.40 -24.56
C ARG A 372 -49.99 -6.45 -25.57
N MET A 373 -49.21 -5.74 -26.37
CA MET A 373 -49.66 -4.72 -27.31
C MET A 373 -49.02 -5.01 -28.66
N ASP A 374 -49.83 -5.05 -29.72
CA ASP A 374 -49.32 -5.27 -31.06
C ASP A 374 -48.40 -4.12 -31.52
N GLY A 375 -47.51 -4.42 -32.45
CA GLY A 375 -46.47 -3.48 -32.89
C GLY A 375 -47.01 -2.20 -33.54
N GLU A 376 -48.16 -2.27 -34.24
CA GLU A 376 -48.77 -1.10 -34.87
C GLU A 376 -49.32 -0.14 -33.81
N THR A 377 -50.10 -0.65 -32.85
CA THR A 377 -50.62 0.13 -31.72
C THR A 377 -49.50 0.73 -30.88
N LEU A 378 -48.44 -0.04 -30.64
CA LEU A 378 -47.27 0.41 -29.88
C LEU A 378 -46.58 1.58 -30.58
N MET A 379 -46.35 1.46 -31.89
CA MET A 379 -45.73 2.50 -32.71
C MET A 379 -46.61 3.76 -32.80
N GLU A 380 -47.93 3.59 -32.93
CA GLU A 380 -48.87 4.71 -32.92
C GLU A 380 -48.78 5.48 -31.60
N LYS A 381 -48.84 4.78 -30.45
CA LYS A 381 -48.72 5.40 -29.13
C LYS A 381 -47.37 6.08 -28.91
N LEU A 382 -46.27 5.48 -29.38
CA LEU A 382 -44.95 6.12 -29.34
C LEU A 382 -44.95 7.44 -30.14
N ASN A 383 -45.49 7.44 -31.35
CA ASN A 383 -45.58 8.64 -32.18
C ASN A 383 -46.50 9.71 -31.59
N GLN A 384 -47.61 9.31 -30.95
CA GLN A 384 -48.47 10.22 -30.20
C GLN A 384 -47.73 10.83 -29.00
N LEU A 385 -46.95 10.03 -28.27
CA LEU A 385 -46.14 10.49 -27.14
C LEU A 385 -45.05 11.48 -27.58
N LEU A 386 -44.35 11.21 -28.70
CA LEU A 386 -43.38 12.14 -29.28
C LEU A 386 -44.00 13.52 -29.58
N LYS A 387 -45.20 13.53 -30.18
CA LYS A 387 -45.95 14.76 -30.47
C LYS A 387 -46.35 15.48 -29.17
N ARG A 388 -46.90 14.76 -28.20
CA ARG A 388 -47.33 15.31 -26.90
C ARG A 388 -46.17 15.97 -26.15
N LEU A 389 -45.01 15.33 -26.15
CA LEU A 389 -43.80 15.80 -25.47
C LEU A 389 -42.99 16.80 -26.31
N LYS A 390 -43.42 17.13 -27.53
CA LYS A 390 -42.72 18.03 -28.47
C LYS A 390 -41.26 17.63 -28.72
N ILE A 391 -40.99 16.33 -28.77
CA ILE A 391 -39.64 15.81 -29.03
C ILE A 391 -39.32 15.96 -30.51
N LYS A 392 -38.20 16.64 -30.83
CA LYS A 392 -37.71 16.90 -32.20
C LYS A 392 -37.07 15.66 -32.85
N GLN A 393 -37.72 14.51 -32.75
CA GLN A 393 -37.32 13.26 -33.39
C GLN A 393 -38.27 12.97 -34.55
N ARG A 394 -37.78 12.33 -35.61
CA ARG A 394 -38.66 11.85 -36.69
C ARG A 394 -39.62 10.79 -36.13
N PRO A 395 -40.89 10.79 -36.55
CA PRO A 395 -41.81 9.71 -36.19
C PRO A 395 -41.22 8.35 -36.53
N PHE A 396 -41.43 7.37 -35.66
CA PHE A 396 -41.07 5.99 -35.90
C PHE A 396 -41.92 5.47 -37.07
N LYS A 397 -41.25 4.90 -38.07
CA LYS A 397 -41.87 4.13 -39.16
C LYS A 397 -41.86 2.63 -38.88
N GLU A 398 -40.91 2.22 -38.05
CA GLU A 398 -40.67 0.86 -37.58
C GLU A 398 -40.23 0.97 -36.12
N LEU A 399 -40.42 -0.11 -35.34
CA LEU A 399 -39.93 -0.16 -33.98
C LEU A 399 -38.40 -0.22 -33.95
N PRO A 400 -37.72 0.36 -32.94
CA PRO A 400 -36.27 0.40 -32.91
C PRO A 400 -35.62 -1.00 -32.87
N GLU A 401 -34.63 -1.24 -33.71
CA GLU A 401 -33.83 -2.49 -33.64
C GLU A 401 -32.92 -2.55 -32.41
N GLN A 402 -32.69 -1.41 -31.74
CA GLN A 402 -31.99 -1.31 -30.47
C GLN A 402 -32.61 -0.22 -29.59
N LEU A 403 -32.69 -0.50 -28.29
CA LEU A 403 -33.28 0.38 -27.29
C LEU A 403 -32.18 1.09 -26.48
N ALA A 404 -31.72 2.23 -26.99
CA ALA A 404 -30.93 3.19 -26.23
C ALA A 404 -31.80 3.88 -25.15
N LEU A 405 -31.16 4.45 -24.11
CA LEU A 405 -31.81 4.99 -22.91
C LEU A 405 -33.10 5.81 -23.17
N ALA A 406 -33.05 6.76 -24.10
CA ALA A 406 -34.20 7.60 -24.43
C ALA A 406 -35.38 6.81 -25.02
N ASN A 407 -35.12 5.88 -25.96
CA ASN A 407 -36.14 5.04 -26.57
C ASN A 407 -36.68 4.01 -25.58
N THR A 408 -35.82 3.41 -24.76
CA THR A 408 -36.21 2.52 -23.65
C THR A 408 -37.21 3.19 -22.74
N HIS A 409 -36.93 4.43 -22.32
CA HIS A 409 -37.83 5.14 -21.43
C HIS A 409 -39.15 5.54 -22.11
N LEU A 410 -39.13 5.99 -23.37
CA LEU A 410 -40.37 6.28 -24.10
C LEU A 410 -41.27 5.06 -24.19
N LEU A 411 -40.67 3.89 -24.48
CA LEU A 411 -41.38 2.64 -24.57
C LEU A 411 -41.98 2.23 -23.22
N LEU A 412 -41.20 2.27 -22.15
CA LEU A 412 -41.68 2.00 -20.79
C LEU A 412 -42.81 2.95 -20.36
N THR A 413 -42.76 4.22 -20.78
CA THR A 413 -43.87 5.17 -20.53
C THR A 413 -45.14 4.79 -21.28
N VAL A 414 -45.04 4.31 -22.52
CA VAL A 414 -46.21 3.80 -23.28
C VAL A 414 -46.80 2.54 -22.66
N LEU A 415 -45.97 1.74 -21.98
CA LEU A 415 -46.37 0.55 -21.23
C LEU A 415 -46.87 0.87 -19.82
N ASP A 416 -47.02 2.14 -19.46
CA ASP A 416 -47.44 2.62 -18.15
C ASP A 416 -46.57 2.08 -16.99
N ASP A 417 -45.26 1.89 -17.25
CA ASP A 417 -44.34 1.39 -16.24
C ASP A 417 -44.14 2.41 -15.09
N PRO A 418 -44.34 1.99 -13.82
CA PRO A 418 -44.31 2.90 -12.67
C PRO A 418 -42.92 3.51 -12.41
N VAL A 419 -41.84 2.85 -12.83
CA VAL A 419 -40.47 3.36 -12.68
C VAL A 419 -40.18 4.42 -13.74
N ALA A 420 -40.60 4.20 -14.98
CA ALA A 420 -40.45 5.20 -16.05
C ALA A 420 -41.29 6.47 -15.80
N GLN A 421 -42.42 6.36 -15.11
CA GLN A 421 -43.23 7.53 -14.76
C GLN A 421 -42.64 8.39 -13.63
N ALA A 422 -41.60 7.91 -12.93
CA ALA A 422 -41.00 8.60 -11.79
C ALA A 422 -40.28 9.91 -12.18
N VAL A 423 -39.76 9.99 -13.40
CA VAL A 423 -38.99 11.14 -13.88
C VAL A 423 -39.63 11.71 -15.14
N HIS A 424 -39.82 13.03 -15.15
CA HIS A 424 -40.30 13.74 -16.32
C HIS A 424 -39.30 13.62 -17.49
N HIS A 425 -39.78 13.25 -18.68
CA HIS A 425 -38.94 13.04 -19.88
C HIS A 425 -37.97 14.20 -20.20
N GLY A 426 -38.37 15.45 -19.95
CA GLY A 426 -37.51 16.61 -20.15
C GLY A 426 -36.24 16.56 -19.29
N LYS A 427 -36.33 16.10 -18.04
CA LYS A 427 -35.16 15.95 -17.15
C LYS A 427 -34.25 14.82 -17.65
N LEU A 428 -34.82 13.66 -17.99
CA LEU A 428 -34.05 12.53 -18.52
C LEU A 428 -33.36 12.88 -19.85
N ARG A 429 -34.02 13.66 -20.71
CA ARG A 429 -33.43 14.13 -21.96
C ARG A 429 -32.22 15.04 -21.70
N ASN A 430 -32.34 16.02 -20.81
CA ASN A 430 -31.22 16.93 -20.48
C ASN A 430 -30.01 16.15 -19.94
N VAL A 431 -30.27 15.16 -19.10
CA VAL A 431 -29.27 14.25 -18.56
C VAL A 431 -28.65 13.42 -19.70
N SER A 432 -29.45 12.80 -20.58
CA SER A 432 -28.93 12.05 -21.74
C SER A 432 -28.08 12.91 -22.68
N GLU A 433 -28.47 14.16 -22.94
CA GLU A 433 -27.69 15.11 -23.74
C GLU A 433 -26.36 15.46 -23.05
N ALA A 434 -26.36 15.71 -21.73
CA ALA A 434 -25.15 15.97 -20.96
C ALA A 434 -24.14 14.81 -21.04
N ARG A 435 -24.60 13.54 -21.00
CA ARG A 435 -23.76 12.37 -21.27
C ARG A 435 -23.15 12.42 -22.67
N ASN A 436 -23.99 12.63 -23.68
CA ASN A 436 -23.52 12.56 -25.07
C ASN A 436 -22.48 13.63 -25.39
N TYR A 437 -22.59 14.82 -24.80
CA TYR A 437 -21.58 15.87 -24.95
C TYR A 437 -20.37 15.73 -24.01
N SER A 438 -20.39 14.78 -23.07
CA SER A 438 -19.29 14.57 -22.13
C SER A 438 -18.02 14.05 -22.82
N ILE A 439 -16.86 14.49 -22.33
CA ILE A 439 -15.53 14.07 -22.79
C ILE A 439 -15.30 12.55 -22.68
N LEU A 440 -15.97 11.86 -21.75
CA LEU A 440 -15.86 10.40 -21.58
C LEU A 440 -16.90 9.59 -22.39
N ALA A 441 -17.65 10.24 -23.29
CA ALA A 441 -18.61 9.59 -24.17
C ALA A 441 -18.38 9.97 -25.63
N HIS A 442 -19.15 10.93 -26.17
CA HIS A 442 -19.10 11.29 -27.59
C HIS A 442 -18.77 12.78 -27.83
N GLY A 443 -18.49 13.56 -26.77
CA GLY A 443 -18.23 14.98 -26.86
C GLY A 443 -16.92 15.42 -26.21
N PHE A 444 -16.87 16.68 -25.79
CA PHE A 444 -15.67 17.35 -25.24
C PHE A 444 -15.96 18.20 -24.00
N MET A 445 -17.18 18.14 -23.45
CA MET A 445 -17.56 18.91 -22.27
C MET A 445 -17.21 18.14 -20.99
N ASN A 446 -16.71 18.86 -19.99
CA ASN A 446 -16.63 18.32 -18.64
C ASN A 446 -17.99 18.48 -17.93
N ILE A 447 -18.25 17.58 -16.97
CA ILE A 447 -19.41 17.67 -16.08
C ILE A 447 -19.08 18.58 -14.90
N ASP A 448 -19.81 19.69 -14.81
CA ASP A 448 -19.79 20.60 -13.66
C ASP A 448 -20.75 20.13 -12.55
N GLU A 449 -20.67 20.80 -11.39
CA GLU A 449 -21.51 20.52 -10.22
C GLU A 449 -23.02 20.59 -10.49
N SER A 450 -23.46 21.52 -11.35
CA SER A 450 -24.87 21.72 -11.64
C SER A 450 -25.42 20.55 -12.47
N LYS A 451 -24.69 20.16 -13.52
CA LYS A 451 -25.04 19.00 -14.35
C LYS A 451 -24.97 17.70 -13.55
N TYR A 452 -23.92 17.54 -12.73
CA TYR A 452 -23.78 16.39 -11.83
C TYR A 452 -24.99 16.27 -10.90
N LYS A 453 -25.37 17.36 -10.22
CA LYS A 453 -26.52 17.38 -9.30
C LYS A 453 -27.81 16.98 -10.01
N SER A 454 -28.08 17.52 -11.20
CA SER A 454 -29.28 17.16 -11.97
C SER A 454 -29.29 15.68 -12.38
N LEU A 455 -28.15 15.10 -12.76
CA LEU A 455 -28.04 13.68 -13.08
C LEU A 455 -28.25 12.83 -11.83
N PHE A 456 -27.61 13.19 -10.72
CA PHE A 456 -27.72 12.50 -9.46
C PHE A 456 -29.17 12.43 -8.97
N GLU A 457 -29.90 13.56 -9.00
CA GLU A 457 -31.32 13.60 -8.65
C GLU A 457 -32.17 12.65 -9.50
N VAL A 458 -31.91 12.58 -10.82
CA VAL A 458 -32.61 11.68 -11.74
C VAL A 458 -32.28 10.22 -11.45
N ALA A 459 -31.00 9.88 -11.31
CA ALA A 459 -30.56 8.52 -11.00
C ALA A 459 -31.10 8.04 -9.65
N GLN A 460 -31.06 8.90 -8.63
CA GLN A 460 -31.60 8.60 -7.31
C GLN A 460 -33.11 8.38 -7.36
N THR A 461 -33.88 9.23 -8.05
CA THR A 461 -35.33 9.07 -8.19
C THR A 461 -35.69 7.75 -8.87
N PHE A 462 -34.98 7.38 -9.93
CA PHE A 462 -35.19 6.08 -10.58
C PHE A 462 -34.83 4.92 -9.67
N LEU A 463 -33.70 5.00 -8.95
CA LEU A 463 -33.26 3.95 -8.04
C LEU A 463 -34.27 3.76 -6.91
N GLU A 464 -34.71 4.84 -6.26
CA GLU A 464 -35.73 4.80 -5.21
C GLU A 464 -37.03 4.17 -5.71
N LYS A 465 -37.51 4.56 -6.90
CA LYS A 465 -38.72 3.98 -7.45
C LYS A 465 -38.56 2.52 -7.86
N PHE A 466 -37.40 2.16 -8.41
CA PHE A 466 -37.05 0.77 -8.70
C PHE A 466 -37.09 -0.09 -7.43
N LEU A 467 -36.50 0.40 -6.33
CA LEU A 467 -36.48 -0.30 -5.05
C LEU A 467 -37.90 -0.44 -4.48
N GLU A 468 -38.71 0.62 -4.53
CA GLU A 468 -40.11 0.62 -4.08
C GLU A 468 -40.93 -0.46 -4.82
N VAL A 469 -40.89 -0.47 -6.15
CA VAL A 469 -41.63 -1.44 -6.99
C VAL A 469 -41.21 -2.88 -6.72
N ASN A 470 -39.94 -3.08 -6.35
CA ASN A 470 -39.37 -4.39 -6.06
C ASN A 470 -39.32 -4.75 -4.56
N GLN A 471 -39.97 -3.96 -3.69
CA GLN A 471 -40.01 -4.18 -2.23
C GLN A 471 -38.61 -4.29 -1.60
N ARG A 472 -37.70 -3.43 -2.05
CA ARG A 472 -36.35 -3.24 -1.53
C ARG A 472 -36.21 -1.88 -0.89
N ARG A 473 -35.15 -1.70 -0.10
CA ARG A 473 -34.93 -0.44 0.63
C ARG A 473 -33.56 0.15 0.35
N MET A 474 -33.47 1.48 0.42
CA MET A 474 -32.25 2.22 0.08
C MET A 474 -31.12 1.98 1.08
N GLU A 475 -31.45 1.66 2.34
CA GLU A 475 -30.50 1.36 3.41
C GLU A 475 -29.64 0.12 3.10
N GLU A 476 -30.13 -0.78 2.24
CA GLU A 476 -29.34 -1.93 1.78
C GLU A 476 -28.04 -1.50 1.06
N ALA A 477 -27.96 -0.27 0.53
CA ALA A 477 -26.77 0.28 -0.10
C ALA A 477 -25.59 0.41 0.88
N GLU A 478 -25.82 0.44 2.20
CA GLU A 478 -24.75 0.49 3.21
C GLU A 478 -23.81 -0.73 3.13
N HIS A 479 -24.34 -1.90 2.74
CA HIS A 479 -23.53 -3.11 2.58
C HIS A 479 -22.55 -3.06 1.40
N TYR A 480 -22.67 -2.07 0.52
CA TYR A 480 -21.83 -1.87 -0.67
C TYR A 480 -20.79 -0.77 -0.46
N GLN A 481 -20.73 -0.18 0.74
CA GLN A 481 -19.73 0.82 1.08
C GLN A 481 -18.46 0.14 1.60
N PHE A 482 -17.32 0.55 1.08
CA PHE A 482 -16.04 0.07 1.59
C PHE A 482 -15.79 0.62 2.98
N ILE A 483 -15.42 -0.27 3.91
CA ILE A 483 -15.14 0.11 5.28
C ILE A 483 -13.71 0.66 5.40
N ILE A 484 -13.48 1.47 6.43
CA ILE A 484 -12.14 1.71 6.96
C ILE A 484 -12.03 0.82 8.21
N PRO A 485 -11.14 -0.17 8.25
CA PRO A 485 -10.99 -1.04 9.42
C PRO A 485 -10.70 -0.25 10.70
N ASP A 486 -11.29 -0.63 11.83
CA ASP A 486 -11.10 0.06 13.11
C ASP A 486 -9.62 0.16 13.53
N TYR A 487 -8.80 -0.84 13.16
CA TYR A 487 -7.35 -0.76 13.34
C TYR A 487 -6.73 0.48 12.71
N LEU A 488 -7.09 0.81 11.46
CA LEU A 488 -6.57 1.98 10.77
C LEU A 488 -7.14 3.29 11.31
N LYS A 489 -8.36 3.29 11.85
CA LYS A 489 -8.96 4.49 12.46
C LYS A 489 -8.26 4.91 13.75
N ASN A 490 -7.68 3.95 14.46
CA ASN A 490 -7.05 4.14 15.77
C ASN A 490 -5.52 4.22 15.71
N ALA A 491 -4.94 4.26 14.51
CA ALA A 491 -3.49 4.23 14.28
C ALA A 491 -2.77 5.58 14.44
#